data_AF-A0AB34L9D6-F1
#
_entry.id   AF-A0AB34L9D6-F1
#
_cell.length_a   1.000
_cell.length_b   1.000
_cell.length_c   1.000
_cell.angle_alpha   90.00
_cell.angle_beta   90.00
_cell.angle_gamma   90.00
#
_symmetry.space_group_name_H-M   'P 1'
#
loop_
_entity.id
_entity.type
_entity.pdbx_description
1 polymer ?
#
loop_
_entity_poly.entity_id
_entity_poly.type
_entity_poly.pdbx_seq_one_letter_code
_entity_poly.pdbx_strand_id
1 'polypeptide(L)' 'MPVKKGHLYYSIDNYFVSGDDPSVLSELLEEVIKDFSSQASLMAVVHKRHVKVFSQKKFQTCVEWKNYDKMHYLPEVES' A
#
# COMPACT_ATOMS: atom_id res chain seq x y z
N MET A 1 -3.55 4.77 -8.93
CA MET A 1 -4.16 3.89 -7.90
C MET A 1 -5.03 4.74 -6.98
N PRO A 2 -6.21 4.27 -6.53
CA PRO A 2 -7.07 5.06 -5.64
C PRO A 2 -6.45 5.25 -4.25
N VAL A 3 -6.41 6.49 -3.79
CA VAL A 3 -5.98 6.86 -2.43
C VAL A 3 -7.08 7.69 -1.79
N LYS A 4 -7.58 7.26 -0.63
CA LYS A 4 -8.59 7.97 0.16
C LYS A 4 -7.89 8.75 1.28
N LYS A 5 -8.25 10.02 1.46
CA LYS A 5 -7.78 10.84 2.58
C LYS A 5 -8.67 10.59 3.80
N GLY A 6 -8.10 10.01 4.85
CA GLY A 6 -8.73 9.91 6.17
C GLY A 6 -8.36 11.08 7.07
N HIS A 7 -8.87 11.06 8.31
CA HIS A 7 -8.51 12.05 9.33
C HIS A 7 -7.07 11.92 9.83
N LEU A 8 -6.53 10.69 9.90
CA LEU A 8 -5.21 10.37 10.48
C LEU A 8 -4.21 9.80 9.47
N TYR A 9 -4.68 9.22 8.37
CA TYR A 9 -3.85 8.51 7.41
C TYR A 9 -4.49 8.53 6.02
N TYR A 10 -3.67 8.32 5.00
CA TYR A 10 -4.11 8.00 3.65
C TYR A 10 -4.32 6.49 3.52
N SER A 11 -5.34 6.05 2.77
CA SER A 11 -5.61 4.63 2.55
C SER A 11 -5.73 4.24 1.08
N ILE A 12 -5.00 3.19 0.71
CA ILE A 12 -5.15 2.49 -0.55
C ILE A 12 -6.17 1.36 -0.34
N ASP A 13 -7.27 1.38 -1.09
CA ASP A 13 -8.32 0.38 -0.98
C ASP A 13 -9.16 0.34 -2.26
N ASN A 14 -9.83 -0.79 -2.53
CA ASN A 14 -10.65 -1.03 -3.72
C ASN A 14 -9.90 -0.82 -5.05
N TYR A 15 -8.61 -1.17 -5.11
CA TYR A 15 -7.84 -1.11 -6.35
C TYR A 15 -7.98 -2.40 -7.17
N PHE A 16 -7.81 -2.27 -8.48
CA PHE A 16 -7.78 -3.36 -9.44
C PHE A 16 -6.53 -3.23 -10.31
N VAL A 17 -5.89 -4.36 -10.62
CA VAL A 17 -4.76 -4.44 -11.55
C VAL A 17 -5.10 -5.48 -12.60
N SER A 18 -5.11 -5.07 -13.86
CA SER A 18 -5.40 -5.98 -14.97
C SER A 18 -4.35 -7.09 -15.02
N GLY A 19 -4.80 -8.34 -15.05
CA GLY A 19 -3.92 -9.52 -15.08
C GLY A 19 -3.08 -9.74 -13.81
N ASP A 20 -3.36 -9.02 -12.72
CA ASP A 20 -2.55 -9.03 -11.49
C ASP A 20 -1.04 -8.77 -11.76
N ASP A 21 -0.74 -7.91 -12.76
CA ASP A 21 0.64 -7.60 -13.16
C ASP A 21 1.41 -6.90 -12.02
N PRO A 22 2.47 -7.53 -11.46
CA PRO A 22 3.21 -6.99 -10.34
C PRO A 22 4.02 -5.74 -10.70
N SER A 23 4.43 -5.57 -11.96
CA SER A 23 5.20 -4.40 -12.42
C SER A 23 4.32 -3.15 -12.40
N VAL A 24 3.11 -3.25 -12.97
CA VAL A 24 2.12 -2.16 -12.95
C VAL A 24 1.74 -1.79 -11.52
N LEU A 25 1.51 -2.79 -10.66
CA LEU A 25 1.21 -2.55 -9.26
C LEU A 25 2.38 -1.87 -8.54
N SER A 26 3.61 -2.30 -8.81
CA SER A 26 4.83 -1.74 -8.23
C SER A 26 5.01 -0.27 -8.58
N GLU A 27 4.90 0.10 -9.86
CA GLU A 27 5.05 1.49 -10.32
C GLU A 27 3.96 2.39 -9.73
N LEU A 28 2.71 1.92 -9.68
CA LEU A 28 1.62 2.67 -9.05
C LEU A 28 1.85 2.91 -7.56
N LEU A 29 2.45 1.95 -6.85
CA LEU A 29 2.80 2.10 -5.44
C LEU A 29 3.93 3.09 -5.23
N GLU A 30 4.93 3.13 -6.11
CA GLU A 30 6.03 4.10 -6.03
C GLU A 30 5.53 5.55 -6.10
N GLU A 31 4.66 5.87 -7.06
CA GLU A 31 4.09 7.21 -7.17
C GLU A 31 3.22 7.56 -5.95
N VAL A 32 2.43 6.62 -5.43
CA VAL A 32 1.65 6.85 -4.20
C VAL A 32 2.56 7.06 -2.98
N ILE A 33 3.64 6.30 -2.83
CA ILE A 33 4.59 6.48 -1.73
C ILE A 33 5.23 7.86 -1.82
N LYS A 34 5.70 8.24 -3.01
CA LYS A 34 6.34 9.53 -3.26
C LYS A 34 5.43 10.71 -2.95
N ASP A 35 4.17 10.64 -3.36
CA ASP A 35 3.22 11.74 -3.19
C ASP A 35 2.71 11.87 -1.74
N PHE A 36 2.51 10.75 -1.03
CA PHE A 36 1.75 10.74 0.23
C PHE A 36 2.54 10.38 1.49
N SER A 37 3.67 9.66 1.40
CA SER A 37 4.36 9.11 2.58
C SER A 37 4.97 10.18 3.51
N SER A 38 5.31 11.36 2.97
CA SER A 38 5.85 12.49 3.74
C SER A 38 4.76 13.34 4.41
N GLN A 39 3.50 13.20 4.00
CA GLN A 39 2.40 14.05 4.47
C GLN A 39 1.70 13.45 5.71
N ALA A 40 1.49 12.14 5.70
CA ALA A 40 0.87 11.39 6.78
C ALA A 40 1.13 9.89 6.61
N SER A 41 0.78 9.10 7.62
CA SER A 41 0.83 7.65 7.53
C SER A 41 0.03 7.12 6.33
N LEU A 42 0.56 6.06 5.70
CA LEU A 42 -0.08 5.40 4.57
C LEU A 42 -0.49 3.97 4.97
N MET A 43 -1.76 3.64 4.76
CA MET A 43 -2.36 2.34 5.02
C MET A 43 -2.86 1.71 3.73
N ALA A 44 -2.98 0.39 3.69
CA ALA A 44 -3.53 -0.33 2.56
C ALA A 44 -4.38 -1.51 3.00
N VAL A 45 -5.47 -1.78 2.27
CA VAL A 45 -6.18 -3.07 2.30
C VAL A 45 -5.76 -3.85 1.07
N VAL A 46 -5.04 -4.93 1.27
CA VAL A 46 -4.27 -5.62 0.22
C VAL A 46 -4.78 -7.04 0.05
N HIS A 47 -5.14 -7.44 -1.17
CA HIS A 47 -5.52 -8.83 -1.43
C HIS A 47 -4.33 -9.76 -1.20
N LYS A 48 -4.54 -10.97 -0.65
CA LYS A 48 -3.45 -11.93 -0.31
C LYS A 48 -2.46 -12.16 -1.46
N ARG A 49 -2.94 -12.19 -2.71
CA ARG A 49 -2.12 -12.34 -3.93
C ARG A 49 -1.14 -11.19 -4.19
N HIS A 50 -1.38 -10.01 -3.64
CA HIS A 50 -0.57 -8.80 -3.84
C HIS A 50 0.31 -8.45 -2.63
N VAL A 51 0.16 -9.15 -1.50
CA VAL A 51 0.93 -8.88 -0.27
C VAL A 51 2.43 -8.83 -0.54
N LYS A 52 2.96 -9.75 -1.35
CA LYS A 52 4.39 -9.78 -1.69
C LYS A 52 4.87 -8.47 -2.34
N VAL A 53 4.11 -7.91 -3.27
CA VAL A 53 4.46 -6.65 -3.95
C VAL A 53 4.44 -5.48 -2.97
N PHE A 54 3.42 -5.41 -2.11
CA PHE A 54 3.34 -4.40 -1.05
C PHE A 54 4.50 -4.52 -0.05
N SER A 55 4.86 -5.74 0.37
CA SER A 55 6.00 -5.97 1.26
C SER A 55 7.34 -5.54 0.64
N GLN A 56 7.54 -5.76 -0.65
CA GLN A 56 8.70 -5.25 -1.38
C GLN A 56 8.76 -3.72 -1.38
N LYS A 57 7.60 -3.06 -1.31
CA LYS A 57 7.44 -1.60 -1.16
C LYS A 57 7.35 -1.14 0.31
N LYS A 58 7.92 -1.91 1.25
CA LYS A 58 8.01 -1.57 2.68
C LYS A 58 6.67 -1.43 3.39
N PHE A 59 5.61 -2.01 2.85
CA PHE A 59 4.40 -2.21 3.62
C PHE A 59 4.52 -3.45 4.51
N GLN A 60 4.07 -3.34 5.75
CA GLN A 60 4.03 -4.44 6.69
C GLN A 60 2.60 -4.73 7.14
N THR A 61 2.23 -6.01 7.17
CA THR A 61 0.92 -6.47 7.66
C THR A 61 0.75 -6.13 9.14
N CYS A 62 -0.35 -5.46 9.47
CA CYS A 62 -0.81 -5.22 10.85
C CYS A 62 -1.93 -6.17 11.24
N VAL A 63 -2.80 -6.51 10.29
CA VAL A 63 -3.98 -7.34 10.51
C VAL A 63 -4.13 -8.29 9.35
N GLU A 64 -4.30 -9.57 9.64
CA GLU A 64 -4.59 -10.59 8.63
C GLU A 64 -6.07 -10.97 8.63
N TRP A 65 -6.65 -11.01 7.44
CA TRP A 65 -7.97 -11.58 7.18
C TRP A 65 -7.88 -12.69 6.14
N LYS A 66 -9.01 -13.39 5.93
CA LYS A 66 -9.09 -14.54 5.01
C LYS A 66 -8.57 -14.22 3.60
N ASN A 67 -8.99 -13.09 3.03
CA ASN A 67 -8.68 -12.72 1.64
C ASN A 67 -7.77 -11.48 1.55
N TYR A 68 -7.54 -10.80 2.67
CA TYR A 68 -6.89 -9.48 2.68
C TYR A 68 -5.95 -9.34 3.87
N ASP A 69 -4.98 -8.44 3.73
CA ASP A 69 -4.16 -7.91 4.81
C ASP A 69 -4.41 -6.41 4.94
N LYS A 70 -4.51 -5.91 6.17
CA LYS A 70 -4.28 -4.49 6.43
C LYS A 70 -2.79 -4.29 6.57
N MET A 71 -2.21 -3.42 5.75
CA MET A 71 -0.78 -3.13 5.79
C MET A 71 -0.53 -1.64 6.04
N HIS A 72 0.55 -1.32 6.74
CA HIS A 72 1.05 0.04 6.94
C HIS A 72 2.38 0.21 6.23
N TYR A 73 2.59 1.37 5.62
CA TYR A 73 3.88 1.73 5.04
C TYR A 73 4.87 2.12 6.16
N LEU A 74 6.10 1.64 6.05
CA LEU A 74 7.22 2.00 6.92
C LEU A 74 8.14 2.97 6.15
N PRO A 75 8.09 4.29 6.42
CA PRO A 75 9.03 5.23 5.82
C PRO A 75 10.45 4.94 6.31
N GLU A 76 11.44 5.16 5.45
CA GLU A 76 12.83 5.17 5.91
C GLU A 76 13.01 6.34 6.88
N VAL A 77 13.42 6.01 8.11
CA VAL A 77 13.88 7.02 9.05
C VAL A 77 15.29 7.38 8.61
N GLU A 78 15.46 8.52 7.94
CA GLU A 78 16.79 9.10 7.75
C GLU A 78 17.43 9.25 9.14
N SER A 79 18.51 8.50 9.37
CA SER A 79 19.30 8.49 10.62
C SER A 79 20.47 9.44 10.52
#